data_AF-A0AB35HYB7-F1
#
_entry.id   AF-A0AB35HYB7-F1
#
_cell.length_a   1.000
_cell.length_b   1.000
_cell.length_c   1.000
_cell.angle_alpha   90.00
_cell.angle_beta   90.00
_cell.angle_gamma   90.00
#
_symmetry.space_group_name_H-M   'P 1'
#
loop_
_entity.id
_entity.type
_entity.pdbx_description
1 polymer ?
#
loop_
_entity_poly.entity_id
_entity_poly.type
_entity_poly.pdbx_seq_one_letter_code
_entity_poly.pdbx_strand_id
1 'polypeptide(L)'
;MQINDSISIRDLLWEWAYVYRERPGDSVGYPCKSAFQLLTPVHSVEAADVQRAELTDSVVREWLQIMQARSNSEAVRTELEVFWARYYECRDVRSAAKKLGLTRTKICEYCSRIEASIEVLFQLRAKAA
;
A
#
# COMPACT_ATOMS: atom_id res chain seq x y z
N MET A 1 23.53 -9.44 16.57
CA MET A 1 22.07 -9.33 16.74
C MET A 1 21.45 -10.26 15.71
N GLN A 2 20.76 -11.29 16.20
CA GLN A 2 20.14 -12.35 15.41
C GLN A 2 18.87 -11.81 14.73
N ILE A 3 18.60 -12.34 13.55
CA ILE A 3 17.43 -12.21 12.66
C ILE A 3 16.22 -11.59 13.38
N ASN A 4 15.84 -10.36 13.02
CA ASN A 4 14.44 -9.99 13.11
C ASN A 4 13.83 -10.35 11.75
N ASP A 5 12.91 -11.30 11.80
CA ASP A 5 12.23 -11.93 10.68
C ASP A 5 11.81 -10.91 9.61
N SER A 6 12.00 -11.28 8.34
CA SER A 6 11.72 -10.43 7.17
C SER A 6 10.30 -9.88 7.23
N ILE A 7 10.15 -8.61 7.62
CA ILE A 7 8.86 -7.91 7.60
C ILE A 7 8.29 -8.04 6.19
N SER A 8 7.07 -8.55 6.10
CA SER A 8 6.47 -8.76 4.78
C SER A 8 6.17 -7.42 4.13
N ILE A 9 6.19 -7.37 2.79
CA ILE A 9 5.82 -6.14 2.06
C ILE A 9 4.42 -5.66 2.43
N ARG A 10 3.50 -6.57 2.80
CA ARG A 10 2.18 -6.23 3.30
C ARG A 10 2.23 -5.43 4.60
N ASP A 11 3.05 -5.86 5.55
CA ASP A 11 3.18 -5.19 6.84
C ASP A 11 3.84 -3.83 6.67
N LEU A 12 4.85 -3.72 5.80
CA LEU A 12 5.46 -2.44 5.42
C LEU A 12 4.43 -1.47 4.81
N LEU A 13 3.55 -1.97 3.95
CA LEU A 13 2.51 -1.15 3.32
C LEU A 13 1.44 -0.68 4.32
N TRP A 14 1.11 -1.51 5.32
CA TRP A 14 0.17 -1.13 6.37
C TRP A 14 0.78 -0.16 7.37
N GLU A 15 2.06 -0.34 7.71
CA GLU A 15 2.86 0.61 8.48
C GLU A 15 2.92 1.97 7.76
N TRP A 16 3.27 1.97 6.47
CA TRP A 16 3.26 3.17 5.63
C TRP A 16 1.89 3.85 5.64
N ALA A 17 0.79 3.10 5.46
CA ALA A 17 -0.56 3.68 5.47
C ALA A 17 -0.93 4.29 6.83
N TYR A 18 -0.43 3.72 7.93
CA TYR A 18 -0.61 4.27 9.26
C TYR A 18 0.20 5.56 9.47
N VAL A 19 1.47 5.57 9.06
CA VAL A 19 2.36 6.75 9.15
C VAL A 19 1.85 7.91 8.30
N TYR A 20 1.32 7.64 7.10
CA TYR A 20 0.85 8.66 6.14
C TYR A 20 -0.68 8.78 6.03
N ARG A 21 -1.39 8.50 7.13
CA ARG A 21 -2.87 8.49 7.21
C ARG A 21 -3.55 9.82 6.89
N GLU A 22 -2.86 10.93 7.12
CA GLU A 22 -3.40 12.31 7.05
C GLU A 22 -2.82 13.14 5.90
N ARG A 23 -2.62 12.58 4.69
CA ARG A 23 -2.38 13.42 3.50
C ARG A 23 -3.69 13.70 2.75
N PRO A 24 -4.50 14.72 3.15
CA PRO A 24 -5.52 15.26 2.27
C PRO A 24 -4.81 16.04 1.16
N GLY A 25 -4.77 15.49 -0.04
CA GLY A 25 -4.49 16.26 -1.26
C GLY A 25 -3.04 16.47 -1.67
N ASP A 26 -2.03 16.02 -0.91
CA ASP A 26 -0.65 16.12 -1.36
C ASP A 26 -0.26 15.00 -2.33
N SER A 27 -0.45 15.32 -3.61
CA SER A 27 0.35 14.90 -4.76
C SER A 27 0.47 13.41 -5.13
N VAL A 28 -0.24 12.50 -4.46
CA VAL A 28 -0.34 11.10 -4.89
C VAL A 28 -1.80 10.78 -5.21
N GLY A 29 -2.19 11.05 -6.46
CA GLY A 29 -3.56 11.08 -6.96
C GLY A 29 -4.54 10.01 -6.46
N TYR A 30 -5.27 10.32 -5.38
CA TYR A 30 -6.50 9.65 -4.99
C TYR A 30 -7.62 10.68 -4.70
N PRO A 31 -8.90 10.36 -4.96
CA PRO A 31 -10.02 11.28 -4.73
C PRO A 31 -10.22 11.55 -3.23
N CYS A 32 -10.48 12.81 -2.88
CA CYS A 32 -10.93 13.23 -1.56
C CYS A 32 -12.08 12.33 -1.06
N LYS A 33 -11.91 11.63 0.08
CA LYS A 33 -12.94 11.40 1.13
C LYS A 33 -12.48 10.52 2.31
N SER A 34 -12.50 11.12 3.51
CA SER A 34 -13.20 10.70 4.74
C SER A 34 -13.29 9.21 5.18
N ALA A 35 -12.36 8.32 4.82
CA ALA A 35 -12.48 6.89 5.13
C ALA A 35 -11.96 6.45 6.52
N PHE A 36 -11.32 7.35 7.29
CA PHE A 36 -10.45 6.94 8.41
C PHE A 36 -11.09 6.84 9.80
N GLN A 37 -12.42 6.89 9.95
CA GLN A 37 -13.05 6.93 11.27
C GLN A 37 -13.02 5.60 12.08
N LEU A 38 -12.42 4.50 11.61
CA LEU A 38 -12.63 3.17 12.22
C LEU A 38 -11.40 2.27 12.47
N LEU A 39 -10.16 2.75 12.35
CA LEU A 39 -8.99 1.90 12.63
C LEU A 39 -8.42 2.15 14.03
N THR A 40 -8.59 1.15 14.90
CA THR A 40 -7.94 0.96 16.20
C THR A 40 -6.41 0.95 16.03
N PRO A 41 -5.65 1.59 16.94
CA PRO A 41 -4.20 1.66 16.82
C PRO A 41 -3.62 0.30 17.17
N VAL A 42 -3.12 -0.42 16.17
CA VAL A 42 -2.30 -1.61 16.39
C VAL A 42 -0.85 -1.18 16.19
N HIS A 43 -0.19 -1.00 17.33
CA HIS A 43 1.25 -0.88 17.56
C HIS A 43 1.84 0.53 17.53
N SER A 44 2.56 0.80 18.61
CA SER A 44 3.40 1.98 18.85
C SER A 44 4.52 1.99 17.81
N VAL A 45 4.39 2.86 16.81
CA VAL A 45 5.43 3.19 15.84
C VAL A 45 6.59 3.87 16.60
N GLU A 46 7.58 3.08 17.03
CA GLU A 46 8.83 3.59 17.61
C GLU A 46 9.71 4.22 16.52
N ALA A 47 10.60 5.16 16.88
CA ALA A 47 11.41 5.96 15.96
C ALA A 47 12.30 5.18 14.95
N ALA A 48 12.51 3.87 15.14
CA ALA A 48 13.16 2.98 14.16
C ALA A 48 12.31 2.75 12.88
N ASP A 49 11.04 3.17 12.90
CA ASP A 49 10.04 2.99 11.84
C ASP A 49 10.11 4.10 10.77
N VAL A 50 10.59 5.30 11.10
CA VAL A 50 10.52 6.46 10.18
C VAL A 50 11.34 6.27 8.90
N GLN A 51 12.59 5.79 8.99
CA GLN A 51 13.41 5.55 7.79
C GLN A 51 12.83 4.45 6.90
N ARG A 52 12.22 3.43 7.51
CA ARG A 52 11.58 2.32 6.80
C ARG A 52 10.29 2.78 6.14
N ALA A 53 9.49 3.59 6.83
CA ALA A 53 8.31 4.24 6.29
C ALA A 53 8.65 5.21 5.16
N GLU A 54 9.75 5.97 5.26
CA GLU A 54 10.25 6.86 4.21
C GLU A 54 10.72 6.10 2.96
N LEU A 55 11.48 5.02 3.15
CA LEU A 55 11.87 4.12 2.06
C LEU A 55 10.62 3.54 1.39
N THR A 56 9.66 3.05 2.19
CA THR A 56 8.39 2.52 1.69
C THR A 56 7.58 3.59 0.95
N ASP A 57 7.52 4.83 1.44
CA ASP A 57 6.84 5.96 0.79
C ASP A 57 7.46 6.24 -0.59
N SER A 58 8.78 6.26 -0.68
CA SER A 58 9.48 6.48 -1.96
C SER A 58 9.13 5.41 -3.00
N VAL A 59 9.09 4.14 -2.58
CA VAL A 59 8.76 2.99 -3.43
C VAL A 59 7.30 3.00 -3.85
N VAL A 60 6.39 3.29 -2.90
CA VAL A 60 4.95 3.39 -3.17
C VAL A 60 4.65 4.53 -4.13
N ARG A 61 5.29 5.69 -3.97
CA ARG A 61 5.16 6.83 -4.90
C ARG A 61 5.61 6.46 -6.31
N GLU A 62 6.76 5.80 -6.44
CA GLU A 62 7.28 5.34 -7.73
C GLU A 62 6.32 4.34 -8.40
N TRP A 63 5.85 3.34 -7.64
CA TRP A 63 4.86 2.38 -8.14
C TRP A 63 3.58 3.07 -8.61
N LEU A 64 3.05 4.02 -7.82
CA LEU A 64 1.85 4.78 -8.16
C LEU A 64 2.04 5.63 -9.43
N GLN A 65 3.21 6.25 -9.62
CA GLN A 65 3.53 6.99 -10.86
C GLN A 65 3.54 6.07 -12.08
N ILE A 66 4.17 4.88 -11.97
CA ILE A 66 4.20 3.87 -13.03
C ILE A 66 2.78 3.43 -13.39
N MET A 67 1.94 3.16 -12.39
CA MET A 67 0.56 2.73 -12.59
C MET A 67 -0.31 3.84 -13.19
N GLN A 68 -0.15 5.08 -12.73
CA GLN A 68 -0.86 6.24 -13.29
C GLN A 68 -0.53 6.47 -14.76
N ALA A 69 0.74 6.31 -15.17
CA ALA A 69 1.15 6.40 -16.57
C ALA A 69 0.49 5.32 -17.46
N ARG A 70 0.03 4.21 -16.87
CA ARG A 70 -0.63 3.08 -17.54
C ARG A 70 -2.14 3.01 -17.29
N SER A 71 -2.72 4.07 -16.70
CA SER A 71 -4.13 4.09 -16.23
C SER A 71 -5.18 4.12 -17.34
N ASN A 72 -4.77 4.15 -18.61
CA ASN A 72 -5.67 3.99 -19.75
C ASN A 72 -6.32 2.59 -19.81
N SER A 73 -5.73 1.60 -19.15
CA SER A 73 -6.31 0.26 -19.04
C SER A 73 -7.26 0.14 -17.84
N GLU A 74 -8.43 -0.47 -18.04
CA GLU A 74 -9.34 -0.85 -16.95
C GLU A 74 -8.67 -1.75 -15.91
N ALA A 75 -7.83 -2.70 -16.33
CA ALA A 75 -7.13 -3.59 -15.42
C ALA A 75 -6.20 -2.83 -14.46
N VAL A 76 -5.52 -1.78 -14.95
CA VAL A 76 -4.63 -0.94 -14.14
C VAL A 76 -5.44 -0.06 -13.17
N ARG A 77 -6.59 0.46 -13.62
CA ARG A 77 -7.50 1.21 -12.74
C ARG A 77 -8.02 0.34 -11.60
N THR A 78 -8.45 -0.90 -11.90
CA THR A 78 -8.87 -1.84 -10.87
C THR A 78 -7.73 -2.19 -9.91
N GLU A 79 -6.50 -2.37 -10.40
CA GLU A 79 -5.34 -2.64 -9.55
C GLU A 79 -5.06 -1.48 -8.57
N LEU A 80 -5.16 -0.24 -9.06
CA LEU A 80 -5.07 0.95 -8.21
C LEU A 80 -6.18 0.98 -7.16
N GLU A 81 -7.43 0.71 -7.55
CA GLU A 81 -8.56 0.65 -6.60
C GLU A 81 -8.37 -0.43 -5.53
N VAL A 82 -7.83 -1.59 -5.89
CA VAL A 82 -7.47 -2.64 -4.93
C VAL A 82 -6.36 -2.17 -4.00
N PHE A 83 -5.32 -1.51 -4.52
CA PHE A 83 -4.24 -0.97 -3.71
C PHE A 83 -4.79 -0.04 -2.63
N TRP A 84 -5.61 0.94 -3.01
CA TRP A 84 -6.21 1.89 -2.09
C TRP A 84 -7.11 1.20 -1.06
N ALA A 85 -7.95 0.25 -1.48
CA ALA A 85 -8.83 -0.46 -0.57
C ALA A 85 -8.08 -1.35 0.43
N ARG A 86 -7.04 -2.07 -0.01
CA ARG A 86 -6.36 -3.10 0.79
C ARG A 86 -5.23 -2.58 1.65
N TYR A 87 -4.44 -1.63 1.15
CA TYR A 87 -3.23 -1.19 1.82
C TYR A 87 -3.40 0.19 2.45
N TYR A 88 -3.98 1.15 1.74
CA TYR A 88 -4.17 2.50 2.29
C TYR A 88 -5.35 2.62 3.26
N GLU A 89 -6.51 2.07 2.89
CA GLU A 89 -7.70 2.03 3.76
C GLU A 89 -7.67 0.83 4.75
N CYS A 90 -6.63 0.00 4.70
CA CYS A 90 -6.43 -1.19 5.53
C CYS A 90 -7.64 -2.14 5.61
N ARG A 91 -8.49 -2.22 4.56
CA ARG A 91 -9.67 -3.11 4.58
C ARG A 91 -9.26 -4.55 4.39
N ASP A 92 -9.84 -5.49 5.14
CA ASP A 92 -9.66 -6.91 4.87
C ASP A 92 -10.16 -7.32 3.47
N VAL A 93 -9.75 -8.50 2.99
CA VAL A 93 -10.08 -9.03 1.65
C VAL A 93 -11.58 -9.07 1.39
N ARG A 94 -12.40 -9.43 2.38
CA ARG A 94 -13.86 -9.52 2.23
C ARG A 94 -14.46 -8.13 2.10
N SER A 95 -14.01 -7.18 2.92
CA SER A 95 -14.46 -5.79 2.88
C SER A 95 -14.05 -5.09 1.58
N ALA A 96 -12.83 -5.33 1.09
CA ALA A 96 -12.36 -4.82 -0.20
C ALA A 96 -13.14 -5.42 -1.38
N ALA A 97 -13.35 -6.74 -1.38
CA ALA A 97 -14.16 -7.44 -2.39
C ALA A 97 -15.58 -6.85 -2.50
N LYS A 98 -16.23 -6.62 -1.34
CA LYS A 98 -17.56 -6.01 -1.29
C LYS A 98 -17.55 -4.57 -1.82
N LYS A 99 -16.55 -3.76 -1.44
CA LYS A 99 -16.44 -2.36 -1.86
C LYS A 99 -16.29 -2.22 -3.38
N LEU A 100 -15.48 -3.09 -3.99
CA LEU A 100 -15.12 -2.99 -5.41
C LEU A 100 -16.00 -3.86 -6.32
N GLY A 101 -16.97 -4.59 -5.77
CA GLY A 101 -17.79 -5.52 -6.57
C GLY A 101 -17.00 -6.67 -7.18
N LEU A 102 -15.87 -7.06 -6.56
CA LEU A 102 -14.98 -8.12 -7.05
C LEU A 102 -15.13 -9.40 -6.21
N THR A 103 -14.71 -10.53 -6.78
CA THR A 103 -14.60 -11.78 -6.02
C THR A 103 -13.39 -11.75 -5.10
N ARG A 104 -13.44 -12.52 -4.00
CA ARG A 104 -12.29 -12.66 -3.10
C ARG A 104 -11.03 -13.16 -3.81
N THR A 105 -11.19 -14.11 -4.75
CA THR A 105 -10.09 -14.63 -5.57
C THR A 105 -9.43 -13.52 -6.38
N LYS A 106 -10.21 -12.69 -7.08
CA LYS A 106 -9.67 -11.56 -7.84
C LYS A 106 -8.94 -10.56 -6.94
N ILE A 107 -9.47 -10.26 -5.75
CA ILE A 107 -8.77 -9.40 -4.78
C ILE A 107 -7.42 -10.00 -4.40
N CYS A 108 -7.35 -11.30 -4.09
CA CYS A 108 -6.08 -11.97 -3.77
C CYS A 108 -5.09 -11.95 -4.95
N GLU A 109 -5.56 -12.12 -6.19
CA GLU A 109 -4.73 -12.02 -7.40
C GLU A 109 -4.15 -10.61 -7.58
N TYR A 110 -4.96 -9.56 -7.38
CA TYR A 110 -4.48 -8.18 -7.39
C TYR A 110 -3.50 -7.92 -6.24
N CYS A 111 -3.82 -8.33 -5.00
CA CYS A 111 -2.91 -8.21 -3.87
C CYS A 111 -1.55 -8.85 -4.15
N SER A 112 -1.52 -10.06 -4.69
CA SER A 112 -0.27 -10.77 -4.99
C SER A 112 0.58 -10.03 -6.03
N ARG A 113 -0.05 -9.46 -7.07
CA ARG A 113 0.64 -8.65 -8.09
C ARG A 113 1.18 -7.33 -7.54
N ILE A 114 0.37 -6.65 -6.73
CA ILE A 114 0.74 -5.39 -6.08
C ILE A 114 1.92 -5.63 -5.14
N GLU A 115 1.80 -6.60 -4.24
CA GLU A 115 2.84 -6.98 -3.26
C GLU A 115 4.15 -7.34 -3.99
N ALA A 116 4.10 -8.21 -5.00
CA ALA A 116 5.29 -8.57 -5.77
C ALA A 116 5.93 -7.38 -6.51
N SER A 117 5.12 -6.50 -7.10
CA SER A 117 5.63 -5.34 -7.85
C SER A 117 6.32 -4.33 -6.93
N ILE A 118 5.71 -4.04 -5.78
CA ILE A 118 6.26 -3.12 -4.79
C ILE A 118 7.49 -3.76 -4.13
N GLU A 119 7.47 -5.05 -3.83
CA GLU A 119 8.60 -5.77 -3.25
C GLU A 119 9.84 -5.72 -4.17
N VAL A 120 9.67 -5.91 -5.48
CA VAL A 120 10.77 -5.76 -6.45
C VAL A 120 11.37 -4.36 -6.39
N LEU A 121 10.54 -3.31 -6.41
CA LEU A 121 11.00 -1.93 -6.32
C LEU A 121 11.70 -1.65 -4.98
N PHE A 122 11.15 -2.18 -3.89
CA PHE A 122 11.70 -2.04 -2.54
C PHE A 122 13.11 -2.66 -2.46
N GLN A 123 13.28 -3.88 -2.96
CA GLN A 123 14.58 -4.55 -3.01
C GLN A 123 15.59 -3.83 -3.90
N LEU A 124 15.15 -3.21 -5.00
CA LEU A 124 16.02 -2.40 -5.86
C LEU A 124 16.51 -1.14 -5.14
N ARG A 125 15.62 -0.43 -4.42
CA ARG A 125 15.97 0.77 -3.65
C ARG A 125 16.84 0.46 -2.45
N ALA A 126 16.54 -0.62 -1.71
CA ALA A 126 17.33 -1.03 -0.55
C ALA A 126 18.77 -1.46 -0.89
N LYS A 127 19.03 -1.91 -2.13
CA LYS A 127 20.39 -2.23 -2.62
C LYS A 127 21.17 -1.00 -3.11
N ALA A 128 20.49 0.10 -3.40
CA ALA A 128 21.08 1.32 -3.93
C ALA A 128 21.38 2.37 -2.84
N ALA A 129 20.83 2.19 -1.64
CA ALA A 129 21.09 2.97 -0.44
C ALA A 129 22.27 2.39 0.35
#